data_AF-X0W0Z3-F1
#
_entry.id   AF-X0W0Z3-F1
#
_cell.length_a   1.000
_cell.length_b   1.000
_cell.length_c   1.000
_cell.angle_alpha   90.00
_cell.angle_beta   90.00
_cell.angle_gamma   90.00
#
_symmetry.space_group_name_H-M   'P 1'
#
loop_
_entity.id
_entity.type
_entity.pdbx_description
1 polymer ?
#
loop_
_entity_poly.entity_id
_entity_poly.type
_entity_poly.pdbx_seq_one_letter_code
_entity_poly.pdbx_strand_id
1 'polypeptide(L)'
;MLPVIKRYNPDAKISWLIFEHNQAIVANHPLIDEVFIWHRHGNLLRGIWGLIKKLRSRKFDAVIDVQGLLRSAVIAWLTGCKRRIGFANAREMATLFYTEKYNIPTLTMHAVDGYLALCEALGMTKLKEVVFPLPIKSQHQQKITALLGEQQLVITICPTARWRT
;
A
#
# COMPACT_ATOMS: atom_id res chain seq x y z
N MET A 1 3.33 5.27 -6.54
CA MET A 1 4.47 4.44 -6.08
C MET A 1 4.63 3.16 -6.89
N LEU A 2 3.66 2.22 -6.91
CA LEU A 2 3.82 0.94 -7.63
C LEU A 2 4.26 1.07 -9.11
N PRO A 3 3.65 1.95 -9.93
CA PRO A 3 4.10 2.11 -11.32
C PRO A 3 5.52 2.71 -11.42
N VAL A 4 5.91 3.54 -10.46
CA VAL A 4 7.27 4.13 -10.38
C VAL A 4 8.30 3.03 -10.09
N ILE A 5 8.01 2.17 -9.11
CA ILE A 5 8.88 1.03 -8.75
C ILE A 5 9.05 0.09 -9.93
N LYS A 6 7.95 -0.34 -10.56
CA LYS A 6 8.00 -1.26 -11.72
C LYS A 6 8.67 -0.62 -12.94
N ARG A 7 8.59 0.70 -13.13
CA ARG A 7 9.35 1.39 -14.18
C ARG A 7 10.85 1.42 -13.89
N TYR A 8 11.22 1.67 -12.63
CA TYR A 8 12.62 1.71 -12.21
C TYR A 8 13.26 0.32 -12.25
N ASN A 9 12.52 -0.72 -11.83
CA ASN A 9 12.91 -2.10 -11.90
C ASN A 9 11.70 -2.99 -12.27
N PRO A 10 11.58 -3.39 -13.55
CA PRO A 10 10.48 -4.23 -14.03
C PRO A 10 10.35 -5.58 -13.31
N ASP A 11 11.47 -6.14 -12.88
CA ASP A 11 11.55 -7.46 -12.22
C ASP A 11 11.31 -7.39 -10.70
N ALA A 12 11.14 -6.18 -10.14
CA ALA A 12 10.91 -6.01 -8.71
C ALA A 12 9.63 -6.74 -8.29
N LYS A 13 9.75 -7.72 -7.38
CA LYS A 13 8.60 -8.40 -6.78
C LYS A 13 8.04 -7.55 -5.65
N ILE A 14 6.77 -7.19 -5.73
CA ILE A 14 6.12 -6.31 -4.78
C ILE A 14 5.12 -7.10 -3.94
N SER A 15 5.41 -7.20 -2.65
CA SER A 15 4.47 -7.69 -1.66
C SER A 15 3.80 -6.52 -0.92
N TRP A 16 2.50 -6.64 -0.63
CA TRP A 16 1.73 -5.60 0.05
C TRP A 16 1.06 -6.13 1.31
N LEU A 17 1.36 -5.53 2.47
CA LEU A 17 0.66 -5.81 3.72
C LEU A 17 -0.54 -4.88 3.87
N ILE A 18 -1.73 -5.44 4.06
CA ILE A 18 -2.97 -4.65 4.19
C ILE A 18 -3.88 -5.20 5.31
N PHE A 19 -4.68 -4.33 5.89
CA PHE A 19 -5.77 -4.76 6.77
C PHE A 19 -6.89 -5.43 5.96
N GLU A 20 -7.46 -6.48 6.54
CA GLU A 20 -8.56 -7.28 5.97
C GLU A 20 -9.71 -6.45 5.38
N HIS A 21 -10.15 -5.40 6.06
CA HIS A 21 -11.25 -4.54 5.60
C HIS A 21 -10.94 -3.73 4.33
N ASN A 22 -9.66 -3.58 3.97
CA ASN A 22 -9.22 -2.88 2.75
C ASN A 22 -8.70 -3.85 1.68
N GLN A 23 -8.71 -5.16 1.90
CA GLN A 23 -8.07 -6.13 0.99
C GLN A 23 -8.59 -6.04 -0.46
N ALA A 24 -9.86 -5.66 -0.65
CA ALA A 24 -10.51 -5.62 -1.95
C ALA A 24 -9.82 -4.66 -2.94
N ILE A 25 -9.19 -3.58 -2.46
CA ILE A 25 -8.54 -2.60 -3.33
C ILE A 25 -7.21 -3.11 -3.94
N VAL A 26 -6.55 -4.05 -3.26
CA VAL A 26 -5.29 -4.65 -3.71
C VAL A 26 -5.45 -6.05 -4.30
N ALA A 27 -6.63 -6.66 -4.13
CA ALA A 27 -6.92 -7.99 -4.64
C ALA A 27 -6.78 -8.04 -6.16
N ASN A 28 -5.89 -8.91 -6.66
CA ASN A 28 -5.56 -9.03 -8.09
C ASN A 28 -4.95 -7.77 -8.73
N HIS A 29 -4.40 -6.84 -7.95
CA HIS A 29 -3.78 -5.63 -8.50
C HIS A 29 -2.61 -6.01 -9.43
N PRO A 30 -2.54 -5.49 -10.66
CA PRO A 30 -1.61 -5.99 -11.69
C PRO A 30 -0.12 -5.77 -11.37
N LEU A 31 0.17 -4.84 -10.46
CA LEU A 31 1.53 -4.51 -10.03
C LEU A 31 1.92 -5.10 -8.67
N ILE A 32 1.08 -5.94 -8.06
CA ILE A 32 1.35 -6.57 -6.75
C ILE A 32 1.46 -8.07 -6.97
N ASP A 33 2.60 -8.64 -6.59
CA ASP A 33 2.91 -10.05 -6.75
C ASP A 33 2.34 -10.90 -5.60
N GLU A 34 2.25 -10.33 -4.39
CA GLU A 34 1.71 -11.02 -3.22
C GLU A 34 1.03 -10.06 -2.24
N VAL A 35 -0.13 -10.47 -1.71
CA VAL A 35 -0.85 -9.70 -0.68
C VAL A 35 -0.79 -10.45 0.64
N PHE A 36 -0.28 -9.79 1.67
CA PHE A 36 -0.35 -10.24 3.05
C PHE A 36 -1.53 -9.56 3.74
N ILE A 37 -2.44 -10.36 4.29
CA ILE A 37 -3.62 -9.84 4.98
C ILE A 37 -3.37 -9.87 6.49
N TRP A 38 -3.57 -8.73 7.13
CA TRP A 38 -3.65 -8.61 8.57
C TRP A 38 -5.09 -8.77 9.03
N HIS A 39 -5.37 -9.88 9.72
CA HIS A 39 -6.65 -10.13 10.38
C HIS A 39 -6.61 -9.53 11.80
N ARG A 40 -7.56 -8.64 12.12
CA ARG A 40 -7.65 -8.00 13.44
C ARG A 40 -8.47 -8.81 14.45
N HIS A 41 -9.22 -9.80 13.98
CA HIS A 41 -10.13 -10.62 14.79
C HIS A 41 -9.52 -11.99 15.14
N GLY A 42 -9.80 -12.48 16.34
CA GLY A 42 -9.32 -13.78 16.85
C GLY A 42 -8.16 -13.67 17.84
N ASN A 43 -7.42 -14.77 18.04
CA ASN A 43 -6.27 -14.81 18.94
C ASN A 43 -5.11 -13.99 18.33
N LEU A 44 -5.12 -12.68 18.63
CA LEU A 44 -4.27 -11.65 18.04
C LEU A 44 -2.79 -12.03 18.03
N LEU A 45 -2.33 -12.67 19.12
CA LEU A 45 -0.96 -13.13 19.27
C LEU A 45 -0.63 -14.26 18.27
N ARG A 46 -1.47 -15.29 18.14
CA ARG A 46 -1.18 -16.39 17.21
C ARG A 46 -1.23 -15.92 15.73
N GLY A 47 -2.18 -15.06 15.41
CA GLY A 47 -2.35 -14.48 14.08
C GLY A 47 -1.15 -13.63 13.65
N ILE A 48 -0.68 -12.74 14.54
CA ILE A 48 0.49 -11.91 14.25
C ILE A 48 1.75 -12.77 14.11
N TRP A 49 1.99 -13.77 14.97
CA TRP A 49 3.17 -14.64 14.85
C TRP A 49 3.22 -15.41 13.53
N GLY A 50 2.07 -15.95 13.08
CA GLY A 50 1.97 -16.62 11.79
C GLY A 50 2.27 -15.69 10.62
N LEU A 51 1.73 -14.46 10.66
CA LEU A 51 2.01 -13.43 9.67
C LEU A 51 3.50 -13.03 9.65
N ILE A 52 4.08 -12.75 10.82
CA ILE A 52 5.50 -12.40 10.94
C ILE A 52 6.39 -13.53 10.40
N LYS A 53 6.08 -14.80 10.70
CA LYS A 53 6.83 -15.93 10.16
C LYS A 53 6.79 -15.97 8.63
N LYS A 54 5.62 -15.69 8.03
CA LYS A 54 5.46 -15.60 6.57
C LYS A 54 6.25 -14.41 5.99
N LEU A 55 6.18 -13.24 6.62
CA LEU A 55 6.93 -12.06 6.17
C LEU A 55 8.44 -12.29 6.25
N ARG A 56 8.93 -12.87 7.35
CA ARG A 56 10.36 -13.20 7.52
C ARG A 56 10.87 -14.20 6.49
N SER A 57 10.04 -15.16 6.07
CA SER A 57 10.47 -16.17 5.09
C SER A 57 10.65 -15.60 3.68
N ARG A 58 10.09 -14.42 3.39
CA ARG A 58 10.24 -13.75 2.08
C ARG A 58 11.59 -13.09 1.87
N LYS A 59 12.35 -12.82 2.93
CA LYS A 59 13.69 -12.20 2.85
C LYS A 59 13.71 -10.95 1.97
N PHE A 60 12.86 -9.97 2.30
CA PHE A 60 12.75 -8.72 1.53
C PHE A 60 14.09 -7.97 1.47
N ASP A 61 14.41 -7.44 0.28
CA ASP A 61 15.57 -6.56 0.08
C ASP A 61 15.34 -5.15 0.63
N ALA A 62 14.07 -4.69 0.63
CA ALA A 62 13.65 -3.43 1.20
C ALA A 62 12.20 -3.51 1.70
N VAL A 63 11.90 -2.79 2.78
CA VAL A 63 10.53 -2.54 3.26
C VAL A 63 10.28 -1.05 3.28
N ILE A 64 9.22 -0.59 2.62
CA ILE A 64 8.80 0.81 2.58
C ILE A 64 7.55 0.98 3.43
N ASP A 65 7.65 1.69 4.55
CA ASP A 65 6.53 2.04 5.41
C ASP A 65 6.11 3.50 5.16
N VAL A 66 5.06 3.65 4.34
CA VAL A 66 4.43 4.94 4.06
C VAL A 66 3.30 5.30 5.04
N GLN A 67 2.93 4.38 5.95
CA GLN A 67 1.91 4.64 6.97
C GLN A 67 2.49 5.45 8.13
N GLY A 68 3.75 5.19 8.50
CA GLY A 68 4.47 6.03 9.45
C GLY A 68 3.93 5.94 10.88
N LEU A 69 3.41 4.78 11.30
CA LEU A 69 2.90 4.54 12.66
C LEU A 69 3.71 3.45 13.36
N LEU A 70 3.67 3.40 14.70
CA LEU A 70 4.49 2.46 15.48
C LEU A 70 4.26 1.02 15.04
N ARG A 71 2.99 0.67 14.84
CA ARG A 71 2.57 -0.70 14.49
C ARG A 71 3.17 -1.14 13.15
N SER A 72 3.04 -0.32 12.11
CA SER A 72 3.55 -0.66 10.78
C SER A 72 5.08 -0.75 10.81
N ALA A 73 5.73 0.15 11.55
CA ALA A 73 7.18 0.18 11.68
C ALA A 73 7.74 -1.02 12.46
N VAL A 74 7.06 -1.45 13.53
CA VAL A 74 7.39 -2.69 14.26
C VAL A 74 7.24 -3.90 13.36
N ILE A 75 6.18 -3.98 12.55
CA ILE A 75 6.02 -5.09 11.60
C ILE A 75 7.12 -5.08 10.55
N ALA A 76 7.46 -3.91 10.01
CA ALA A 76 8.59 -3.73 9.09
C ALA A 76 9.91 -4.22 9.70
N TRP A 77 10.16 -3.90 10.97
CA TRP A 77 11.32 -4.42 11.70
C TRP A 77 11.28 -5.93 11.91
N LEU A 78 10.12 -6.48 12.29
CA LEU A 78 9.91 -7.91 12.50
C LEU A 78 10.05 -8.75 11.22
N THR A 79 10.00 -8.14 10.02
CA THR A 79 10.35 -8.84 8.77
C THR A 79 11.82 -9.29 8.74
N GLY A 80 12.68 -8.68 9.57
CA GLY A 80 14.13 -8.91 9.54
C GLY A 80 14.85 -8.28 8.35
N CYS A 81 14.14 -7.53 7.50
CA CYS A 81 14.74 -6.79 6.38
C CYS A 81 15.72 -5.74 6.93
N LYS A 82 16.94 -5.69 6.39
CA LYS A 82 17.96 -4.72 6.82
C LYS A 82 17.64 -3.30 6.38
N ARG A 83 16.99 -3.13 5.23
CA ARG A 83 16.66 -1.85 4.63
C ARG A 83 15.20 -1.50 4.86
N ARG A 84 14.94 -0.64 5.85
CA ARG A 84 13.60 -0.23 6.26
C ARG A 84 13.47 1.27 6.08
N ILE A 85 12.66 1.66 5.12
CA ILE A 85 12.52 3.02 4.61
C ILE A 85 11.21 3.61 5.13
N GLY A 86 11.26 4.83 5.64
CA GLY A 86 10.07 5.57 6.03
C GLY A 86 10.31 7.08 6.10
N PHE A 87 9.27 7.82 6.46
CA PHE A 87 9.37 9.27 6.62
C PHE A 87 10.09 9.65 7.93
N ALA A 88 10.92 10.69 7.88
CA ALA A 88 11.61 11.22 9.06
C ALA A 88 10.66 11.89 10.06
N ASN A 89 9.51 12.37 9.60
CA ASN A 89 8.43 12.93 10.42
C ASN A 89 7.35 11.89 10.78
N ALA A 90 7.67 10.59 10.73
CA ALA A 90 6.73 9.54 11.11
C ALA A 90 6.31 9.64 12.58
N ARG A 91 5.09 9.20 12.87
CA ARG A 91 4.41 9.37 14.16
C ARG A 91 4.67 8.18 15.08
N GLU A 92 4.26 8.30 16.35
CA GLU A 92 4.27 7.21 17.34
C GLU A 92 5.65 6.54 17.51
N MET A 93 6.76 7.28 17.37
CA MET A 93 8.12 6.72 17.44
C MET A 93 8.45 5.65 16.38
N ALA A 94 7.68 5.60 15.29
CA ALA A 94 7.93 4.70 14.15
C ALA A 94 9.37 4.83 13.59
N THR A 95 9.94 6.03 13.65
CA THR A 95 11.30 6.34 13.18
C THR A 95 12.39 5.54 13.88
N LEU A 96 12.14 4.98 15.07
CA LEU A 96 13.09 4.11 15.77
C LEU A 96 13.30 2.76 15.04
N PHE A 97 12.33 2.35 14.24
CA PHE A 97 12.37 1.06 13.54
C PHE A 97 12.86 1.17 12.09
N TYR A 98 13.10 2.38 11.59
CA TYR A 98 13.61 2.62 10.23
C TYR A 98 15.14 2.74 10.22
N THR A 99 15.76 2.19 9.17
CA THR A 99 17.19 2.38 8.88
C THR A 99 17.43 3.55 7.95
N GLU A 100 16.50 3.82 7.04
CA GLU A 100 16.54 4.93 6.08
C GLU A 100 15.34 5.83 6.32
N LYS A 101 15.59 7.13 6.51
CA LYS A 101 14.58 8.12 6.89
C LYS A 101 14.67 9.29 5.94
N TYR A 102 13.56 9.64 5.31
CA TYR A 102 13.51 10.72 4.32
C TYR A 102 12.67 11.88 4.83
N ASN A 103 13.23 13.09 4.77
CA ASN A 103 12.53 14.30 5.18
C ASN A 103 11.62 14.78 4.04
N ILE A 104 10.34 14.42 4.11
CA ILE A 104 9.31 14.79 3.13
C ILE A 104 8.19 15.49 3.89
N PRO A 105 7.72 16.67 3.44
CA PRO A 105 6.72 17.46 4.16
C PRO A 105 5.30 16.87 4.00
N THR A 106 5.09 15.65 4.49
CA THR A 106 3.85 14.86 4.30
C THR A 106 2.60 15.49 4.93
N LEU A 107 2.75 16.43 5.87
CA LEU A 107 1.62 17.12 6.52
C LEU A 107 1.04 18.26 5.67
N THR A 108 1.84 18.84 4.79
CA THR A 108 1.45 20.00 3.96
C THR A 108 1.36 19.63 2.48
N MET A 109 1.48 18.34 2.17
CA MET A 109 1.54 17.81 0.81
C MET A 109 0.43 16.79 0.60
N HIS A 110 -0.12 16.72 -0.61
CA HIS A 110 -1.05 15.67 -0.97
C HIS A 110 -0.38 14.30 -0.82
N ALA A 111 -1.10 13.30 -0.30
CA ALA A 111 -0.50 12.00 0.06
C ALA A 111 0.22 11.33 -1.13
N VAL A 112 -0.38 11.40 -2.33
CA VAL A 112 0.22 10.87 -3.56
C VAL A 112 1.55 11.54 -3.86
N ASP A 113 1.63 12.87 -3.74
CA ASP A 113 2.86 13.62 -3.99
C ASP A 113 3.93 13.26 -2.97
N GLY A 114 3.55 13.06 -1.70
CA GLY A 114 4.47 12.58 -0.66
C GLY A 114 5.05 11.20 -0.98
N TYR A 115 4.24 10.28 -1.53
CA TYR A 115 4.71 8.97 -1.96
C TYR A 115 5.62 9.04 -3.19
N LEU A 116 5.34 9.96 -4.12
CA LEU A 116 6.19 10.17 -5.30
C LEU A 116 7.51 10.85 -4.94
N ALA A 117 7.49 11.85 -4.05
CA ALA A 117 8.69 12.48 -3.50
C ALA A 117 9.59 11.46 -2.79
N LEU A 118 9.01 10.46 -2.11
CA LEU A 118 9.79 9.36 -1.52
C LEU A 118 10.47 8.51 -2.60
N CYS A 119 9.77 8.22 -3.71
CA CYS A 119 10.38 7.50 -4.83
C CYS A 119 11.54 8.31 -5.44
N GLU A 120 11.35 9.62 -5.62
CA GLU A 120 12.39 10.53 -6.13
C GLU A 120 13.62 10.56 -5.19
N ALA A 121 13.40 10.66 -3.88
CA ALA A 121 14.47 10.62 -2.89
C ALA A 121 15.21 9.28 -2.82
N LEU A 122 14.58 8.19 -3.28
CA LEU A 122 15.18 6.87 -3.46
C LEU A 122 15.93 6.74 -4.81
N GLY A 123 16.02 7.81 -5.60
CA GLY A 123 16.69 7.83 -6.90
C GLY A 123 15.84 7.32 -8.06
N MET A 124 14.52 7.14 -7.87
CA MET A 124 13.62 6.69 -8.93
C MET A 124 13.13 7.88 -9.77
N THR A 125 13.07 7.69 -11.08
CA THR A 125 12.59 8.73 -11.99
C THR A 125 11.08 8.94 -11.86
N LYS A 126 10.66 10.20 -11.78
CA LYS A 126 9.25 10.59 -11.79
C LYS A 126 8.57 10.11 -13.09
N LEU A 127 7.31 9.70 -12.98
CA LEU A 127 6.48 9.45 -14.15
C LEU A 127 5.99 10.76 -14.75
N LYS A 128 5.85 10.78 -16.09
CA LYS A 128 5.21 11.90 -16.80
C LYS A 128 3.73 12.02 -16.41
N GLU A 129 3.08 10.89 -16.16
CA GLU A 129 1.68 10.79 -15.78
C GLU A 129 1.52 9.81 -14.61
N VAL A 130 0.69 10.21 -13.64
CA VAL A 130 0.36 9.37 -12.49
C VAL A 130 -0.83 8.50 -12.86
N VAL A 131 -0.61 7.18 -12.92
CA VAL A 131 -1.67 6.21 -13.20
C VAL A 131 -2.04 5.42 -11.94
N PHE A 132 -3.33 5.12 -11.80
CA PHE A 132 -3.90 4.31 -10.72
C PHE A 132 -4.53 3.04 -11.30
N PRO A 133 -3.72 2.02 -11.65
CA PRO A 133 -4.24 0.82 -12.28
C PRO A 133 -5.18 0.09 -11.31
N LEU A 134 -6.43 -0.10 -11.73
CA LEU A 134 -7.40 -0.91 -11.00
C LEU A 134 -7.57 -2.26 -11.71
N PRO A 135 -7.76 -3.37 -10.96
CA PRO A 135 -7.97 -4.69 -11.54
C PRO A 135 -9.39 -4.81 -12.12
N ILE A 136 -9.66 -4.15 -13.25
CA ILE A 136 -10.94 -4.24 -13.95
C ILE A 136 -10.96 -5.52 -14.78
N LYS A 137 -11.89 -6.43 -14.45
CA LYS A 137 -12.10 -7.72 -15.14
C LYS A 137 -13.42 -7.69 -15.92
N SER A 138 -13.56 -8.58 -16.90
CA SER A 138 -14.80 -8.75 -17.68
C SER A 138 -16.05 -8.95 -16.81
N GLN A 139 -15.92 -9.69 -15.71
CA GLN A 139 -17.00 -9.88 -14.72
C GLN A 139 -17.52 -8.55 -14.11
N HIS A 140 -16.65 -7.54 -13.97
CA HIS A 140 -17.07 -6.22 -13.45
C HIS A 140 -17.91 -5.50 -14.50
N GLN A 141 -17.51 -5.56 -15.77
CA GLN A 141 -18.27 -5.00 -16.88
C GLN A 141 -19.63 -5.71 -17.00
N GLN A 142 -19.65 -7.05 -17.00
CA GLN A 142 -20.90 -7.83 -17.03
C GLN A 142 -21.85 -7.48 -15.89
N LYS A 143 -21.32 -7.32 -14.66
CA LYS A 143 -22.13 -6.93 -13.51
C LYS A 143 -22.70 -5.51 -13.65
N ILE A 144 -21.92 -4.57 -14.15
CA ILE A 144 -22.39 -3.19 -14.39
C ILE A 144 -23.45 -3.18 -15.50
N THR A 145 -23.23 -3.89 -16.60
CA THR A 145 -24.21 -4.04 -17.69
C THR A 145 -25.49 -4.71 -17.19
N ALA A 146 -25.41 -5.72 -16.32
CA ALA A 146 -26.58 -6.36 -15.75
C ALA A 146 -27.37 -5.45 -14.79
N LEU A 147 -26.67 -4.57 -14.04
CA LEU A 147 -27.31 -3.66 -13.09
C LEU A 147 -27.92 -2.43 -13.75
N LEU A 148 -27.29 -1.91 -14.80
CA LEU A 148 -27.67 -0.65 -15.42
C LEU A 148 -28.34 -0.83 -16.78
N GLY A 149 -28.11 -1.95 -17.48
CA GLY A 149 -28.46 -2.11 -18.89
C GLY A 149 -27.58 -1.25 -19.80
N GLU A 150 -28.04 -1.02 -21.03
CA GLU A 150 -27.41 -0.10 -21.97
C GLU A 150 -27.91 1.33 -21.72
N GLN A 151 -27.33 2.01 -20.73
CA GLN A 151 -27.61 3.42 -20.47
C GLN A 151 -26.69 4.31 -21.31
N GLN A 152 -27.24 5.37 -21.91
CA GLN A 152 -26.44 6.38 -22.62
C GLN A 152 -25.70 7.34 -21.66
N LEU A 153 -26.23 7.55 -20.44
CA LEU A 153 -25.63 8.41 -19.44
C LEU A 153 -25.79 7.81 -18.04
N VAL A 154 -24.69 7.64 -17.33
CA VAL A 154 -24.67 7.16 -15.93
C VAL A 154 -24.06 8.24 -15.05
N ILE A 155 -24.83 8.73 -14.07
CA ILE A 155 -24.35 9.64 -13.03
C ILE A 155 -24.25 8.85 -11.73
N THR A 156 -23.05 8.77 -11.16
CA THR A 156 -22.81 8.09 -9.87
C THR A 156 -22.62 9.11 -8.76
N ILE A 157 -23.37 8.96 -7.68
CA ILE A 157 -23.24 9.78 -6.48
C ILE A 157 -22.86 8.86 -5.31
N CYS A 158 -21.84 9.23 -4.53
CA CYS A 158 -21.48 8.54 -3.30
C CYS A 158 -21.76 9.48 -2.10
N PRO A 159 -23.01 9.56 -1.62
CA PRO A 159 -23.42 10.57 -0.64
C PRO A 159 -23.01 10.21 0.80
N THR A 160 -22.33 9.08 0.99
CA THR A 160 -22.00 8.55 2.32
C THR A 160 -20.57 8.88 2.71
N ALA A 161 -20.36 9.24 3.98
CA ALA A 161 -19.05 9.37 4.59
C ALA A 161 -19.00 8.55 5.88
N ARG A 162 -17.80 8.16 6.32
CA ARG A 162 -17.63 7.45 7.61
C ARG A 162 -17.67 8.37 8.84
N TRP A 163 -17.89 9.66 8.65
CA TRP A 163 -17.91 10.66 9.70
C TRP A 163 -19.25 10.57 10.42
N ARG A 164 -19.23 10.51 11.76
CA ARG A 164 -20.45 10.72 12.53
C ARG A 164 -20.75 12.21 12.48
N THR A 165 -21.86 12.56 11.84
CA THR A 165 -22.51 13.87 11.94
C THR A 165 -23.29 13.96 13.23
#